data_AF-V9HVS0-F1
#
_entry.id   AF-V9HVS0-F1
#
_cell.length_a   1.000
_cell.length_b   1.000
_cell.length_c   1.000
_cell.angle_alpha   90.00
_cell.angle_beta   90.00
_cell.angle_gamma   90.00
#
_symmetry.space_group_name_H-M   'P 1'
#
loop_
_entity.id
_entity.type
_entity.pdbx_description
1 polymer ?
#
loop_
_entity_poly.entity_id
_entity_poly.type
_entity_poly.pdbx_seq_one_letter_code
_entity_poly.pdbx_strand_id
1 'polypeptide(L)'
;MKVLLRFNKKDNSFVDMQSAVDEYVFKYQDVEELPNKDGYYTRLEYDEKAKKAVMKYIEIPKTEEQILKEELKAMKEQLEQTNRAVEDLAMQNAGV
;
A
#
# COMPACT_ATOMS: atom_id res chain seq x y z
N MET A 1 0.33 17.34 -8.46
CA MET A 1 0.21 17.09 -9.92
C MET A 1 -1.08 17.68 -10.48
N LYS A 2 -1.15 17.90 -11.80
CA LYS A 2 -2.38 18.28 -12.51
C LYS A 2 -2.85 17.15 -13.41
N VAL A 3 -4.14 16.85 -13.39
CA VAL A 3 -4.74 15.72 -14.12
C VAL A 3 -5.84 16.19 -15.06
N LEU A 4 -6.00 15.46 -16.17
CA LEU A 4 -7.07 15.65 -17.15
C LEU A 4 -8.14 14.59 -16.93
N LEU A 5 -9.32 15.02 -16.49
CA LEU A 5 -10.49 14.18 -16.31
C LEU A 5 -11.41 14.31 -17.51
N ARG A 6 -12.02 13.20 -17.90
CA ARG A 6 -12.94 13.09 -19.03
C ARG A 6 -14.30 12.67 -18.52
N PHE A 7 -15.31 13.34 -19.07
CA PHE A 7 -16.70 13.07 -18.75
C PHE A 7 -17.48 12.89 -20.04
N ASN A 8 -18.40 11.93 -20.06
CA ASN A 8 -19.30 11.75 -21.19
C ASN A 8 -20.15 13.02 -21.38
N LYS A 9 -20.24 13.55 -22.59
CA LYS A 9 -20.96 14.80 -22.83
C LYS A 9 -22.49 14.69 -22.61
N LYS A 10 -23.07 13.49 -22.75
CA LYS A 10 -24.52 13.27 -22.63
C LYS A 10 -25.00 13.26 -21.18
N ASP A 11 -24.28 12.58 -20.29
CA ASP A 11 -24.71 12.36 -18.90
C ASP A 11 -23.69 12.83 -17.85
N ASN A 12 -22.53 13.34 -18.28
CA ASN A 12 -21.45 13.83 -17.42
C ASN A 12 -20.93 12.78 -16.43
N SER A 13 -21.08 11.48 -16.76
CA SER A 13 -20.42 10.37 -16.07
C SER A 13 -18.91 10.37 -16.31
N PHE A 14 -18.13 9.92 -15.32
CA PHE A 14 -16.68 9.81 -15.46
C PHE A 14 -16.30 8.69 -16.42
N VAL A 15 -15.30 8.94 -17.27
CA VAL A 15 -14.85 8.01 -18.30
C VAL A 15 -13.38 7.68 -18.12
N ASP A 16 -13.10 6.44 -17.72
CA ASP A 16 -11.75 5.93 -17.51
C ASP A 16 -11.07 5.57 -18.86
N MET A 17 -11.78 4.88 -19.76
CA MET A 17 -11.26 4.42 -21.07
C MET A 17 -11.77 5.24 -22.26
N GLN A 18 -11.00 5.33 -23.35
CA GLN A 18 -11.37 6.09 -24.55
C GLN A 18 -12.21 5.25 -25.52
N SER A 19 -13.27 5.84 -26.04
CA SER A 19 -13.99 5.41 -27.24
C SER A 19 -13.76 6.45 -28.33
N ALA A 20 -13.43 6.00 -29.55
CA ALA A 20 -13.10 6.90 -30.67
C ALA A 20 -14.33 7.63 -31.25
N VAL A 21 -15.54 7.26 -30.83
CA VAL A 21 -16.79 7.76 -31.40
C VAL A 21 -17.58 8.68 -30.46
N ASP A 22 -17.14 8.84 -29.20
CA ASP A 22 -17.88 9.60 -28.20
C ASP A 22 -17.30 11.01 -28.01
N GLU A 23 -18.19 11.98 -27.80
CA GLU A 23 -17.83 13.35 -27.43
C GLU A 23 -17.65 13.49 -25.91
N TYR A 24 -16.61 14.21 -25.49
CA TYR A 24 -16.24 14.35 -24.08
C TYR A 24 -16.13 15.80 -23.62
N VAL A 25 -16.43 16.02 -22.34
CA VAL A 25 -16.06 17.24 -21.61
C VAL A 25 -14.76 16.99 -20.86
N PHE A 26 -13.81 17.89 -21.05
CA PHE A 26 -12.50 17.86 -20.40
C PHE A 26 -12.47 18.81 -19.21
N LYS A 27 -12.05 18.31 -18.05
CA LYS A 27 -11.84 19.12 -16.85
C LYS A 27 -10.44 18.90 -16.33
N TYR A 28 -9.78 19.98 -15.96
CA TYR A 28 -8.48 19.92 -15.30
C TYR A 28 -8.67 20.03 -13.80
N GLN A 29 -7.96 19.20 -13.06
CA GLN A 29 -7.97 19.23 -11.60
C GLN A 29 -6.56 19.16 -11.06
N ASP A 30 -6.27 19.97 -10.05
CA ASP A 30 -5.08 19.78 -9.23
C ASP A 30 -5.33 18.66 -8.21
N VAL A 31 -4.32 17.81 -8.06
CA VAL A 31 -4.33 16.68 -7.15
C VAL A 31 -3.09 16.78 -6.28
N GLU A 32 -3.33 16.71 -4.96
CA GLU A 32 -2.27 16.66 -3.97
C GLU A 32 -1.48 15.36 -4.15
N GLU A 33 -0.16 15.51 -4.32
CA GLU A 33 0.75 14.38 -4.40
C GLU A 33 0.98 13.80 -3.02
N LEU A 34 0.85 12.48 -2.93
CA LEU A 34 1.22 11.77 -1.73
C LEU A 34 2.73 11.48 -1.76
N PRO A 35 3.46 11.74 -0.66
CA PRO A 35 4.87 11.40 -0.59
C PRO A 35 5.08 9.89 -0.71
N ASN A 36 6.31 9.48 -1.05
CA ASN A 36 6.67 8.07 -1.06
C ASN A 36 6.53 7.47 0.34
N LYS A 37 5.97 6.26 0.40
CA LYS A 37 5.78 5.49 1.65
C LYS A 37 6.21 4.05 1.41
N ASP A 38 7.17 3.56 2.20
CA ASP A 38 7.70 2.20 2.06
C ASP A 38 6.60 1.15 2.17
N GLY A 39 6.63 0.16 1.26
CA GLY A 39 5.62 -0.89 1.18
C GLY A 39 4.30 -0.45 0.54
N TYR A 40 4.19 0.77 0.00
CA TYR A 40 3.01 1.25 -0.70
C TYR A 40 3.37 1.86 -2.05
N TYR A 41 2.48 1.71 -3.03
CA TYR A 41 2.47 2.53 -4.24
C TYR A 41 1.28 3.48 -4.22
N THR A 42 1.39 4.60 -4.93
CA THR A 42 0.27 5.55 -5.07
C THR A 42 -0.55 5.24 -6.32
N ARG A 43 -1.87 5.34 -6.21
CA ARG A 43 -2.80 5.21 -7.34
C ARG A 43 -3.72 6.41 -7.38
N LEU A 44 -3.88 6.99 -8.57
CA LEU A 44 -4.89 8.01 -8.82
C LEU A 44 -6.23 7.34 -9.13
N GLU A 45 -7.28 7.74 -8.43
CA GLU A 45 -8.65 7.24 -8.64
C GLU A 45 -9.65 8.41 -8.67
N TYR A 46 -10.74 8.25 -9.40
CA TYR A 46 -11.85 9.20 -9.33
C TYR A 46 -12.83 8.77 -8.24
N ASP A 47 -13.00 9.61 -7.22
CA ASP A 47 -14.00 9.41 -6.17
C ASP A 47 -15.37 9.87 -6.67
N GLU A 48 -16.23 8.92 -7.00
CA GLU A 48 -17.59 9.21 -7.48
C GLU A 48 -18.48 9.93 -6.47
N LYS A 49 -18.25 9.75 -5.16
CA LYS A 49 -19.04 10.42 -4.11
C LYS A 49 -18.60 11.86 -3.94
N ALA A 50 -17.29 12.09 -3.90
CA ALA A 50 -16.70 13.42 -3.76
C ALA A 50 -16.58 14.18 -5.10
N LYS A 51 -16.84 13.50 -6.23
CA LYS A 51 -16.74 14.01 -7.60
C LYS A 51 -15.38 14.67 -7.90
N LYS A 52 -14.30 14.04 -7.44
CA LYS A 52 -12.93 14.54 -7.61
C LYS A 52 -11.93 13.40 -7.76
N ALA A 53 -10.84 13.68 -8.47
CA ALA A 53 -9.68 12.78 -8.49
C ALA A 53 -8.91 12.88 -7.16
N VAL A 54 -8.55 11.73 -6.62
CA VAL A 54 -7.78 11.59 -5.36
C VAL A 54 -6.67 10.58 -5.54
N MET A 55 -5.55 10.81 -4.87
CA MET A 55 -4.47 9.84 -4.79
C MET A 55 -4.64 9.00 -3.54
N LYS A 56 -4.40 7.68 -3.65
CA LYS A 56 -4.52 6.73 -2.54
C LYS A 56 -3.24 5.89 -2.44
N TYR A 57 -2.89 5.50 -1.21
CA TYR A 57 -1.87 4.47 -0.98
C TYR A 57 -2.47 3.09 -1.16
N ILE A 58 -1.80 2.24 -1.93
CA ILE A 58 -2.11 0.84 -2.09
C ILE A 58 -0.93 0.03 -1.57
N GLU A 59 -1.19 -0.90 -0.66
CA GLU A 59 -0.15 -1.75 -0.08
C GLU A 59 0.42 -2.68 -1.14
N ILE A 60 1.75 -2.74 -1.22
CA ILE A 60 2.47 -3.68 -2.07
C ILE A 60 2.42 -5.03 -1.33
N PRO A 61 1.76 -6.06 -1.90
CA PRO A 61 1.75 -7.37 -1.27
C PRO A 61 3.18 -7.88 -1.09
N LYS A 62 3.51 -8.36 0.11
CA LYS A 62 4.80 -9.00 0.36
C LYS A 62 4.91 -10.26 -0.49
N THR A 63 6.11 -10.51 -0.99
CA THR A 63 6.43 -11.77 -1.67
C THR A 63 6.54 -12.91 -0.65
N GLU A 64 6.35 -14.15 -1.11
CA GLU A 64 6.55 -15.34 -0.26
C GLU A 64 7.94 -15.38 0.36
N GLU A 65 8.99 -14.98 -0.39
CA GLU A 65 10.36 -14.91 0.12
C GLU A 65 10.51 -13.89 1.26
N GLN A 66 9.86 -12.74 1.16
CA GLN A 66 9.89 -11.71 2.21
C GLN A 66 9.15 -12.19 3.47
N ILE A 67 8.00 -12.85 3.30
CA ILE A 67 7.25 -13.46 4.40
C ILE A 67 8.14 -14.50 5.09
N LEU A 68 8.76 -15.40 4.33
CA LEU A 68 9.64 -16.44 4.85
C LEU A 68 10.85 -15.86 5.62
N LYS A 69 11.44 -14.77 5.13
CA LYS A 69 12.55 -14.08 5.82
C LYS A 69 12.11 -13.47 7.15
N GLU A 70 10.92 -12.88 7.21
CA GLU A 70 10.38 -12.33 8.45
C GLU A 70 10.08 -13.44 9.48
N GLU A 71 9.48 -14.54 9.04
CA GLU A 71 9.22 -15.72 9.88
C GLU A 71 10.53 -16.33 10.41
N LEU A 72 11.53 -16.50 9.55
CA LEU A 72 12.84 -17.03 9.94
C LEU A 72 13.52 -16.12 10.97
N LYS A 73 13.42 -14.79 10.80
CA LYS A 73 13.94 -13.81 11.76
C LYS A 73 13.23 -13.92 13.10
N ALA A 74 11.89 -13.99 13.11
CA ALA A 74 11.10 -14.14 14.32
C ALA A 74 11.42 -15.45 15.06
N MET A 75 11.56 -16.56 14.32
CA MET A 75 12.01 -17.84 14.89
C MET A 75 13.39 -17.74 15.51
N LYS A 76 14.33 -17.05 14.85
CA LYS A 76 15.69 -16.87 15.39
C LYS A 76 15.66 -16.06 16.69
N GLU A 77 14.90 -14.98 16.75
CA GLU A 77 14.73 -14.17 17.95
C GLU A 77 14.10 -14.97 19.10
N GLN A 78 13.08 -15.78 18.81
CA GLN A 78 12.48 -16.68 19.79
C GLN A 78 13.46 -17.74 20.29
N LEU A 79 14.29 -18.29 19.40
CA LEU A 79 15.31 -19.28 19.76
C LEU A 79 16.38 -18.66 20.67
N GLU A 80 16.83 -17.44 20.36
CA GLU A 80 17.78 -16.70 21.20
C GLU A 80 17.20 -16.41 22.60
N GLN A 81 15.92 -16.01 22.69
CA GLN A 81 15.25 -15.81 23.97
C GLN A 81 15.13 -17.13 24.76
N THR A 82 14.77 -18.20 24.07
CA THR A 82 14.65 -19.54 24.68
C THR A 82 16.00 -20.02 25.20
N ASN A 83 17.07 -19.85 24.43
CA ASN A 83 18.42 -20.22 24.86
C ASN A 83 18.84 -19.45 26.11
N ARG A 84 18.60 -18.13 26.17
CA ARG A 84 18.88 -17.33 27.37
C ARG A 84 18.10 -17.83 28.59
N ALA A 85 16.81 -18.12 28.42
CA ALA A 85 16.00 -18.66 29.52
C ALA A 85 16.50 -20.03 30.00
N VAL A 86 16.97 -20.89 29.08
CA VAL A 86 17.58 -22.19 29.43
C VAL A 86 18.90 -21.99 30.17
N GLU A 87 19.75 -21.06 29.72
CA GLU A 87 21.00 -20.71 30.41
C GLU A 87 20.75 -20.19 31.83
N ASP A 88 19.77 -19.29 32.01
CA ASP A 88 19.38 -18.76 33.32
C ASP A 88 18.89 -19.87 34.27
N LEU A 89 18.06 -20.79 33.77
CA LEU A 89 17.60 -21.95 34.55
C LEU A 89 18.74 -22.92 34.90
N ALA A 90 19.68 -23.13 33.98
CA ALA A 90 20.86 -23.96 34.24
C ALA A 90 21.75 -23.35 35.33
N MET A 91 21.94 -22.03 35.31
CA MET A 91 22.66 -21.30 36.36
C MET A 91 21.96 -21.39 37.72
N GLN A 92 20.64 -21.21 37.76
CA GLN A 92 19.85 -21.35 38.99
C GLN A 92 19.94 -22.76 39.60
N ASN A 93 19.93 -23.81 38.77
CA ASN A 93 20.02 -25.21 39.23
C ASN A 93 21.45 -25.65 39.58
N ALA A 94 22.48 -24.98 39.06
CA ALA A 94 23.89 -25.31 39.31
C ALA A 94 24.41 -24.78 40.66
N GLY A 95 23.64 -23.98 41.39
CA GLY A 95 24.00 -23.54 42.74
C GLY A 95 25.17 -22.57 42.82
N VAL A 96 25.22 -21.59 41.90
CA VAL A 96 25.95 -20.33 42.11
C VAL A 96 24.94 -19.24 42.47
#